data_AF-A0A916ZU43-F1
#
_entry.id   AF-A0A916ZU43-F1
#
_cell.length_a   1.000
_cell.length_b   1.000
_cell.length_c   1.000
_cell.angle_alpha   90.00
_cell.angle_beta   90.00
_cell.angle_gamma   90.00
#
_symmetry.space_group_name_H-M   'P 1'
#
loop_
_entity.id
_entity.type
_entity.pdbx_description
1 polymer ?
#
loop_
_entity_poly.entity_id
_entity_poly.type
_entity_poly.pdbx_seq_one_letter_code
_entity_poly.pdbx_strand_id
1 'polypeptide(L)'
;MAALGFTLLAAASCQKSGPDLGSLLGADAPVPPKLVKEMQAKNMAVAAPLLVRLYKEESQLEVWKQKTDGEYALLKTYSICAWSGKLGPKREAGDRQAPEGFYRISQGQMNPASNYHLAFNIGYPNQYDRANGATGEHLMVHGSCNSSGCYAMDDWQVEELYALARDAFKGGQREFQLQAFPFRMTPKNMARHRQSDHYAFWKMLKQGSDRFELTKKPIEIGVCEKRYVFDPKLEAGQTLSPNGPCPSVAEPVNVAAKRIADEAEEEKLVATMKPSDFAQTTTFAYKPGMPITAEAYAAEQHRRPGFDRLGKPVEQKPASVFAPLTGR
;
A
#
# COMPACT_ATOMS: atom_id res chain seq x y z
N MET A 1 -12.50 60.42 41.23
CA MET A 1 -11.57 59.75 40.31
C MET A 1 -11.10 58.46 40.97
N ALA A 2 -11.67 57.32 40.56
CA ALA A 2 -11.23 55.99 41.00
C ALA A 2 -11.18 55.12 39.74
N ALA A 3 -9.98 54.73 39.34
CA ALA A 3 -9.73 53.86 38.20
C ALA A 3 -9.65 52.42 38.69
N LEU A 4 -10.60 51.57 38.29
CA LEU A 4 -10.49 50.12 38.44
C LEU A 4 -9.71 49.56 37.24
N GLY A 5 -8.50 49.07 37.50
CA GLY A 5 -7.72 48.29 36.53
C GLY A 5 -8.24 46.87 36.43
N PHE A 6 -8.63 46.47 35.22
CA PHE A 6 -8.92 45.08 34.87
C PHE A 6 -7.61 44.37 34.48
N THR A 7 -7.11 43.50 35.34
CA THR A 7 -6.02 42.58 35.02
C THR A 7 -6.58 41.40 34.21
N LEU A 8 -6.25 41.34 32.92
CA LEU A 8 -6.48 40.16 32.09
C LEU A 8 -5.54 39.03 32.54
N LEU A 9 -6.10 37.91 33.02
CA LEU A 9 -5.38 36.64 33.10
C LEU A 9 -5.27 36.04 31.70
N ALA A 10 -4.06 35.99 31.15
CA ALA A 10 -3.75 35.22 29.97
C ALA A 10 -3.68 33.73 30.33
N ALA A 11 -4.67 32.95 29.87
CA ALA A 11 -4.61 31.49 29.94
C ALA A 11 -3.58 30.99 28.93
N ALA A 12 -2.42 30.53 29.44
CA ALA A 12 -1.44 29.82 28.64
C ALA A 12 -2.02 28.47 28.20
N SER A 13 -2.35 28.35 26.91
CA SER A 13 -2.72 27.07 26.32
C SER A 13 -1.44 26.25 26.09
N CYS A 14 -1.31 25.13 26.79
CA CYS A 14 -0.27 24.16 26.54
C CYS A 14 -0.44 23.58 25.13
N GLN A 15 0.37 24.04 24.18
CA GLN A 15 0.55 23.40 22.88
C GLN A 15 1.27 22.07 23.06
N LYS A 16 0.50 20.98 23.23
CA LYS A 16 1.02 19.62 23.03
C LYS A 16 1.32 19.45 21.54
N SER A 17 2.61 19.52 21.21
CA SER A 17 3.12 19.27 19.87
C SER A 17 3.38 17.77 19.71
N GLY A 18 2.37 17.03 19.26
CA GLY A 18 2.43 15.61 18.92
C GLY A 18 1.06 15.15 18.41
N PRO A 19 0.97 14.13 17.55
CA PRO A 19 -0.32 13.53 17.24
C PRO A 19 -0.89 12.95 18.54
N ASP A 20 -2.01 13.50 18.98
CA ASP A 20 -2.76 13.01 20.12
C ASP A 20 -3.31 11.62 19.75
N LEU A 21 -2.57 10.56 20.11
CA LEU A 21 -3.05 9.17 20.06
C LEU A 21 -4.29 8.93 20.97
N GLY A 22 -4.77 9.96 21.69
CA GLY A 22 -5.75 9.86 22.77
C GLY A 22 -7.23 9.86 22.35
N SER A 23 -7.59 10.14 21.09
CA SER A 23 -8.98 9.95 20.63
C SER A 23 -9.03 9.52 19.18
N LEU A 24 -8.96 8.22 18.96
CA LEU A 24 -9.44 7.64 17.70
C LEU A 24 -10.92 8.01 17.54
N LEU A 25 -11.25 8.73 16.46
CA LEU A 25 -12.56 9.31 16.21
C LEU A 25 -13.47 8.39 15.36
N GLY A 26 -12.91 7.31 14.79
CA GLY A 26 -13.64 6.33 14.02
C GLY A 26 -14.01 6.78 12.60
N ALA A 27 -15.01 6.13 11.99
CA ALA A 27 -15.30 6.24 10.55
C ALA A 27 -15.74 7.64 10.09
N ASP A 28 -16.28 8.45 10.99
CA ASP A 28 -16.75 9.81 10.73
C ASP A 28 -15.71 10.89 11.06
N ALA A 29 -14.50 10.49 11.46
CA ALA A 29 -13.38 11.39 11.70
C ALA A 29 -13.12 12.31 10.49
N PRO A 30 -13.02 13.64 10.67
CA PRO A 30 -12.62 14.51 9.57
C PRO A 30 -11.15 14.27 9.21
N VAL A 31 -10.77 14.60 7.97
CA VAL A 31 -9.35 14.64 7.59
C VAL A 31 -8.62 15.62 8.53
N PRO A 32 -7.49 15.24 9.16
CA PRO A 32 -6.83 16.10 10.13
C PRO A 32 -6.45 17.47 9.54
N PRO A 33 -6.59 18.58 10.29
CA PRO A 33 -6.34 19.94 9.77
C PRO A 33 -4.94 20.13 9.18
N LYS A 34 -3.93 19.45 9.72
CA LYS A 34 -2.56 19.46 9.18
C LYS A 34 -2.50 18.86 7.78
N LEU A 35 -3.19 17.73 7.56
CA LEU A 35 -3.25 17.07 6.27
C LEU A 35 -4.08 17.88 5.27
N VAL A 36 -5.17 18.51 5.72
CA VAL A 36 -5.94 19.45 4.88
C VAL A 36 -5.08 20.60 4.38
N LYS A 37 -4.25 21.20 5.25
CA LYS A 37 -3.30 22.27 4.85
C LYS A 37 -2.28 21.77 3.83
N GLU A 38 -1.76 20.55 3.99
CA GLU A 38 -0.84 19.93 3.03
C GLU A 38 -1.51 19.71 1.67
N MET A 39 -2.76 19.24 1.65
CA MET A 39 -3.55 19.09 0.44
C MET A 39 -3.76 20.43 -0.27
N GLN A 40 -4.13 21.48 0.47
CA GLN A 40 -4.29 22.84 -0.07
C GLN A 40 -2.98 23.35 -0.71
N ALA A 41 -1.84 23.18 -0.03
CA ALA A 41 -0.53 23.56 -0.54
C ALA A 41 -0.14 22.81 -1.83
N LYS A 42 -0.69 21.61 -2.03
CA LYS A 42 -0.47 20.77 -3.23
C LYS A 42 -1.58 20.93 -4.29
N ASN A 43 -2.49 21.90 -4.13
CA ASN A 43 -3.64 22.12 -5.01
C ASN A 43 -4.59 20.91 -5.13
N MET A 44 -4.80 20.19 -4.03
CA MET A 44 -5.68 19.03 -3.93
C MET A 44 -6.92 19.38 -3.11
N ALA A 45 -8.12 19.22 -3.67
CA ALA A 45 -9.35 19.36 -2.89
C ALA A 45 -9.51 18.21 -1.89
N VAL A 46 -10.16 18.45 -0.75
CA VAL A 46 -10.43 17.42 0.28
C VAL A 46 -11.13 16.21 -0.35
N ALA A 47 -12.19 16.47 -1.11
CA ALA A 47 -12.98 15.47 -1.82
C ALA A 47 -12.40 15.04 -3.19
N ALA A 48 -11.18 15.47 -3.55
CA ALA A 48 -10.58 15.08 -4.83
C ALA A 48 -10.37 13.56 -4.92
N PRO A 49 -10.46 12.97 -6.12
CA PRO A 49 -10.17 11.56 -6.32
C PRO A 49 -8.79 11.14 -5.80
N LEU A 50 -8.70 9.90 -5.31
CA LEU A 50 -7.45 9.30 -4.81
C LEU A 50 -7.11 8.00 -5.53
N LEU A 51 -5.86 7.59 -5.37
CA LEU A 51 -5.29 6.31 -5.77
C LEU A 51 -4.28 5.89 -4.71
N VAL A 52 -4.19 4.59 -4.43
CA VAL A 52 -3.27 4.03 -3.45
C VAL A 52 -2.22 3.18 -4.15
N ARG A 53 -0.95 3.34 -3.78
CA ARG A 53 0.14 2.45 -4.20
C ARG A 53 0.81 1.86 -2.99
N LEU A 54 1.06 0.57 -3.02
CA LEU A 54 1.65 -0.17 -1.93
C LEU A 54 2.90 -0.87 -2.42
N TYR A 55 3.95 -0.86 -1.61
CA TYR A 55 5.20 -1.54 -1.89
C TYR A 55 5.57 -2.41 -0.70
N LYS A 56 5.54 -3.73 -0.92
CA LYS A 56 5.70 -4.74 0.13
C LYS A 56 7.09 -4.71 0.74
N GLU A 57 8.13 -4.71 -0.09
CA GLU A 57 9.52 -4.72 0.36
C GLU A 57 9.89 -3.49 1.20
N GLU A 58 9.42 -2.31 0.80
CA GLU A 58 9.63 -1.07 1.53
C GLU A 58 8.68 -0.94 2.75
N SER A 59 7.68 -1.81 2.87
CA SER A 59 6.58 -1.69 3.83
C SER A 59 5.97 -0.29 3.82
N GLN A 60 5.63 0.22 2.64
CA GLN A 60 5.09 1.57 2.44
C GLN A 60 3.78 1.56 1.65
N LEU A 61 2.85 2.40 2.09
CA LEU A 61 1.61 2.72 1.40
C LEU A 61 1.60 4.21 1.07
N GLU A 62 1.50 4.55 -0.21
CA GLU A 62 1.39 5.90 -0.72
C GLU A 62 -0.05 6.23 -1.08
N VAL A 63 -0.50 7.40 -0.66
CA VAL A 63 -1.74 8.01 -1.15
C VAL A 63 -1.40 9.08 -2.17
N TRP A 64 -1.93 8.91 -3.36
CA TRP A 64 -1.88 9.87 -4.45
C TRP A 64 -3.26 10.51 -4.59
N LYS A 65 -3.31 11.83 -4.74
CA LYS A 65 -4.56 12.55 -4.98
C LYS A 65 -4.48 13.38 -6.24
N GLN A 66 -5.62 13.52 -6.90
CA GLN A 66 -5.77 14.39 -8.05
C GLN A 66 -5.63 15.86 -7.62
N LYS A 67 -4.77 16.59 -8.31
CA LYS A 67 -4.67 18.04 -8.22
C LYS A 67 -5.73 18.70 -9.11
N THR A 68 -5.84 20.02 -9.03
CA THR A 68 -6.75 20.83 -9.85
C THR A 68 -6.49 20.77 -11.36
N ASP A 69 -5.27 20.42 -11.79
CA ASP A 69 -4.91 20.23 -13.21
C ASP A 69 -5.25 18.83 -13.75
N GLY A 70 -5.79 17.95 -12.90
CA GLY A 70 -6.22 16.61 -13.25
C GLY A 70 -5.13 15.53 -13.12
N GLU A 71 -3.87 15.90 -12.87
CA GLU A 71 -2.80 14.94 -12.58
C GLU A 71 -2.81 14.51 -11.11
N TYR A 72 -2.33 13.30 -10.85
CA TYR A 72 -2.14 12.77 -9.51
C TYR A 72 -0.74 13.09 -8.99
N ALA A 73 -0.67 13.59 -7.77
CA ALA A 73 0.59 13.78 -7.06
C ALA A 73 0.55 13.08 -5.70
N LEU A 74 1.74 12.73 -5.20
CA LEU A 74 1.90 12.13 -3.89
C LEU A 74 1.43 13.12 -2.81
N LEU A 75 0.39 12.72 -2.08
CA LEU A 75 -0.03 13.41 -0.88
C LEU A 75 0.85 12.98 0.28
N LYS A 76 0.85 11.68 0.62
CA LYS A 76 1.51 11.18 1.82
C LYS A 76 1.91 9.71 1.69
N THR A 77 2.99 9.36 2.38
CA THR A 77 3.46 7.98 2.53
C THR A 77 3.29 7.55 3.98
N TYR A 78 2.73 6.36 4.16
CA TYR A 78 2.49 5.70 5.42
C TYR A 78 3.34 4.43 5.52
N SER A 79 3.92 4.17 6.69
CA SER A 79 4.55 2.89 6.97
C SER A 79 3.49 1.82 7.20
N ILE A 80 3.66 0.66 6.58
CA ILE A 80 2.87 -0.54 6.84
C ILE A 80 3.46 -1.23 8.07
N CYS A 81 2.60 -1.52 9.03
CA CYS A 81 2.96 -2.13 10.28
C CYS A 81 3.38 -3.59 10.10
N ALA A 82 2.56 -4.35 9.36
CA ALA A 82 2.79 -5.75 9.08
C ALA A 82 2.05 -6.18 7.81
N TRP A 83 2.66 -7.10 7.08
CA TRP A 83 1.99 -7.89 6.05
C TRP A 83 2.57 -9.31 6.04
N SER A 84 1.74 -10.31 5.75
CA SER A 84 2.12 -11.72 5.85
C SER A 84 2.63 -12.29 4.52
N GLY A 85 3.47 -13.32 4.61
CA GLY A 85 4.02 -14.04 3.47
C GLY A 85 5.34 -13.44 2.99
N LYS A 86 5.60 -13.58 1.69
CA LYS A 86 6.83 -13.11 1.02
C LYS A 86 6.49 -12.25 -0.20
N LEU A 87 7.50 -11.79 -0.94
CA LEU A 87 7.24 -11.18 -2.25
C LEU A 87 6.71 -12.24 -3.21
N GLY A 88 5.68 -11.89 -3.97
CA GLY A 88 4.91 -12.78 -4.83
C GLY A 88 3.39 -12.61 -4.68
N PRO A 89 2.63 -13.09 -5.68
CA PRO A 89 1.17 -13.05 -5.66
C PRO A 89 0.59 -14.05 -4.65
N LYS A 90 -0.59 -13.71 -4.09
CA LYS A 90 -1.43 -14.66 -3.34
C LYS A 90 -2.08 -15.66 -4.30
N ARG A 91 -2.17 -16.94 -3.90
CA ARG A 91 -2.73 -17.99 -4.75
C ARG A 91 -3.84 -18.79 -4.08
N GLU A 92 -3.75 -19.05 -2.78
CA GLU A 92 -4.64 -20.00 -2.11
C GLU A 92 -5.27 -19.41 -0.85
N ALA A 93 -6.50 -19.81 -0.55
CA ALA A 93 -7.11 -19.50 0.74
C ALA A 93 -6.24 -20.06 1.88
N GLY A 94 -5.95 -19.24 2.88
CA GLY A 94 -5.13 -19.66 4.04
C GLY A 94 -3.61 -19.72 3.81
N ASP A 95 -3.09 -19.36 2.63
CA ASP A 95 -1.64 -19.31 2.34
C ASP A 95 -0.87 -18.21 3.11
N ARG A 96 -1.59 -17.34 3.83
CA ARG A 96 -1.06 -16.16 4.55
C ARG A 96 -0.21 -15.24 3.70
N GLN A 97 -0.54 -15.11 2.42
CA GLN A 97 0.16 -14.24 1.48
C GLN A 97 -0.60 -12.95 1.26
N ALA A 98 0.01 -11.80 1.51
CA ALA A 98 -0.52 -10.52 1.06
C ALA A 98 -0.39 -10.41 -0.47
N PRO A 99 -1.47 -10.04 -1.18
CA PRO A 99 -1.53 -10.18 -2.63
C PRO A 99 -0.84 -9.03 -3.36
N GLU A 100 -0.36 -9.28 -4.57
CA GLU A 100 0.22 -8.26 -5.45
C GLU A 100 -0.66 -8.12 -6.69
N GLY A 101 -0.75 -6.93 -7.27
CA GLY A 101 -1.61 -6.68 -8.44
C GLY A 101 -2.36 -5.35 -8.38
N PHE A 102 -3.37 -5.24 -9.23
CA PHE A 102 -4.21 -4.05 -9.33
C PHE A 102 -5.63 -4.35 -8.87
N TYR A 103 -6.16 -3.50 -7.99
CA TYR A 103 -7.47 -3.69 -7.39
C TYR A 103 -8.30 -2.41 -7.43
N ARG A 104 -9.62 -2.58 -7.37
CA ARG A 104 -10.60 -1.48 -7.37
C ARG A 104 -11.40 -1.55 -6.07
N ILE A 105 -11.45 -0.43 -5.36
CA ILE A 105 -12.14 -0.31 -4.08
C ILE A 105 -13.29 0.64 -4.27
N SER A 106 -14.50 0.11 -4.16
CA SER A 106 -15.76 0.84 -4.15
C SER A 106 -16.16 1.22 -2.73
N GLN A 107 -17.12 2.15 -2.61
CA GLN A 107 -17.65 2.58 -1.32
C GLN A 107 -18.18 1.41 -0.47
N GLY A 108 -18.79 0.39 -1.11
CA GLY A 108 -19.33 -0.78 -0.41
C GLY A 108 -18.26 -1.71 0.21
N GLN A 109 -16.98 -1.50 -0.13
CA GLN A 109 -15.86 -2.23 0.46
C GLN A 109 -15.30 -1.57 1.72
N MET A 110 -15.77 -0.37 2.07
CA MET A 110 -15.41 0.32 3.30
C MET A 110 -16.09 -0.35 4.50
N ASN A 111 -15.32 -0.68 5.54
CA ASN A 111 -15.80 -1.37 6.73
C ASN A 111 -15.54 -0.52 7.99
N PRO A 112 -16.54 0.25 8.46
CA PRO A 112 -16.42 1.07 9.65
C PRO A 112 -16.46 0.24 10.95
N ALA A 113 -17.03 -0.97 10.90
CA ALA A 113 -17.23 -1.86 12.05
C ALA A 113 -16.14 -2.95 12.15
N SER A 114 -14.96 -2.69 11.60
CA SER A 114 -13.83 -3.63 11.65
C SER A 114 -13.40 -3.92 13.09
N ASN A 115 -13.18 -5.20 13.40
CA ASN A 115 -12.60 -5.64 14.68
C ASN A 115 -11.14 -5.17 14.88
N TYR A 116 -10.51 -4.61 13.84
CA TYR A 116 -9.14 -4.12 13.83
C TYR A 116 -9.06 -2.59 13.67
N HIS A 117 -10.08 -1.86 14.11
CA HIS A 117 -10.18 -0.40 13.98
C HIS A 117 -10.15 0.11 12.53
N LEU A 118 -11.35 0.20 11.94
CA LEU A 118 -11.59 0.53 10.53
C LEU A 118 -10.89 -0.42 9.55
N ALA A 119 -11.47 -0.59 8.37
CA ALA A 119 -10.83 -1.33 7.29
C ALA A 119 -11.46 -0.99 5.94
N PHE A 120 -10.79 -1.36 4.86
CA PHE A 120 -11.45 -1.54 3.57
C PHE A 120 -10.94 -2.79 2.89
N ASN A 121 -11.86 -3.51 2.25
CA ASN A 121 -11.55 -4.70 1.47
C ASN A 121 -10.91 -4.28 0.14
N ILE A 122 -9.73 -4.81 -0.17
CA ILE A 122 -9.02 -4.43 -1.39
C ILE A 122 -9.69 -5.01 -2.64
N GLY A 123 -10.57 -6.02 -2.53
CA GLY A 123 -11.25 -6.63 -3.67
C GLY A 123 -10.51 -7.81 -4.30
N TYR A 124 -9.62 -8.46 -3.54
CA TYR A 124 -9.03 -9.74 -3.92
C TYR A 124 -10.07 -10.88 -3.75
N PRO A 125 -10.09 -11.88 -4.65
CA PRO A 125 -9.31 -11.98 -5.89
C PRO A 125 -9.93 -11.10 -6.98
N ASN A 126 -9.11 -10.37 -7.74
CA ASN A 126 -9.55 -9.62 -8.92
C ASN A 126 -9.75 -10.55 -10.15
N GLN A 127 -10.02 -9.98 -11.34
CA GLN A 127 -10.20 -10.78 -12.56
C GLN A 127 -8.95 -11.60 -12.96
N TYR A 128 -7.76 -11.04 -12.80
CA TYR A 128 -6.49 -11.71 -13.10
C TYR A 128 -6.24 -12.86 -12.13
N ASP A 129 -6.47 -12.61 -10.84
CA ASP A 129 -6.31 -13.60 -9.77
C ASP A 129 -7.21 -14.82 -10.05
N ARG A 130 -8.50 -14.59 -10.30
CA ARG A 130 -9.47 -15.64 -10.62
C ARG A 130 -9.12 -16.40 -11.90
N ALA A 131 -8.71 -15.70 -12.96
CA ALA A 131 -8.30 -16.34 -14.22
C ALA A 131 -7.07 -17.24 -14.07
N ASN A 132 -6.25 -16.96 -13.07
CA ASN A 132 -5.08 -17.75 -12.69
C ASN A 132 -5.36 -18.72 -11.52
N GLY A 133 -6.63 -19.04 -11.25
CA GLY A 133 -7.03 -20.06 -10.28
C GLY A 133 -6.88 -19.64 -8.82
N ALA A 134 -6.66 -18.35 -8.55
CA ALA A 134 -6.43 -17.90 -7.19
C ALA A 134 -7.71 -17.94 -6.35
N THR A 135 -7.59 -18.37 -5.10
CA THR A 135 -8.71 -18.49 -4.15
C THR A 135 -8.46 -17.65 -2.89
N GLY A 136 -9.47 -17.56 -2.03
CA GLY A 136 -9.48 -16.73 -0.81
C GLY A 136 -10.31 -15.47 -0.98
N GLU A 137 -10.41 -14.68 0.09
CA GLU A 137 -11.27 -13.49 0.18
C GLU A 137 -10.87 -12.65 1.40
N HIS A 138 -11.49 -11.48 1.55
CA HIS A 138 -11.35 -10.59 2.71
C HIS A 138 -9.92 -10.11 2.99
N LEU A 139 -9.18 -9.75 1.93
CA LEU A 139 -7.87 -9.11 2.08
C LEU A 139 -8.12 -7.62 2.30
N MET A 140 -7.66 -7.11 3.44
CA MET A 140 -7.99 -5.77 3.91
C MET A 140 -6.74 -4.89 4.02
N VAL A 141 -6.95 -3.59 3.94
CA VAL A 141 -6.10 -2.60 4.64
C VAL A 141 -6.85 -2.22 5.91
N HIS A 142 -6.22 -2.35 7.08
CA HIS A 142 -6.89 -2.14 8.37
C HIS A 142 -5.94 -1.62 9.46
N GLY A 143 -6.50 -1.04 10.52
CA GLY A 143 -5.77 -0.64 11.73
C GLY A 143 -5.31 -1.85 12.52
N SER A 144 -4.86 -1.69 13.76
CA SER A 144 -4.23 -2.74 14.57
C SER A 144 -3.00 -3.33 13.88
N CYS A 145 -1.81 -3.09 14.46
CA CYS A 145 -0.50 -3.44 13.89
C CYS A 145 -0.22 -4.97 13.84
N ASN A 146 -1.19 -5.79 13.43
CA ASN A 146 -1.16 -7.25 13.35
C ASN A 146 -1.80 -7.74 12.05
N SER A 147 -1.13 -8.61 11.29
CA SER A 147 -1.64 -9.14 10.02
C SER A 147 -1.57 -10.67 9.94
N SER A 148 -2.54 -11.27 9.25
CA SER A 148 -2.55 -12.69 8.83
C SER A 148 -2.91 -12.81 7.34
N GLY A 149 -2.31 -11.98 6.50
CA GLY A 149 -2.53 -11.90 5.05
C GLY A 149 -2.98 -10.53 4.53
N CYS A 150 -3.32 -9.61 5.43
CA CYS A 150 -3.74 -8.24 5.12
C CYS A 150 -2.56 -7.26 5.14
N TYR A 151 -2.85 -5.99 4.87
CA TYR A 151 -1.94 -4.88 5.16
C TYR A 151 -2.38 -4.17 6.43
N ALA A 152 -1.68 -4.47 7.53
CA ALA A 152 -1.94 -3.86 8.82
C ALA A 152 -1.19 -2.53 8.96
N MET A 153 -1.84 -1.54 9.55
CA MET A 153 -1.33 -0.19 9.74
C MET A 153 -1.62 0.29 11.17
N ASP A 154 -1.05 1.42 11.57
CA ASP A 154 -1.45 2.06 12.83
C ASP A 154 -2.88 2.61 12.70
N ASP A 155 -3.63 2.57 13.80
CA ASP A 155 -5.02 3.04 13.86
C ASP A 155 -5.16 4.46 13.31
N TRP A 156 -4.31 5.40 13.77
CA TRP A 156 -4.33 6.79 13.30
C TRP A 156 -4.07 6.93 11.80
N GLN A 157 -3.26 6.05 11.20
CA GLN A 157 -3.00 6.06 9.76
C GLN A 157 -4.24 5.60 9.00
N VAL A 158 -4.91 4.55 9.52
CA VAL A 158 -6.13 4.05 8.90
C VAL A 158 -7.28 5.02 9.03
N GLU A 159 -7.40 5.76 10.14
CA GLU A 159 -8.39 6.85 10.23
C GLU A 159 -8.17 7.90 9.15
N GLU A 160 -6.92 8.34 8.93
CA GLU A 160 -6.62 9.28 7.85
C GLU A 160 -6.97 8.69 6.47
N LEU A 161 -6.56 7.45 6.19
CA LEU A 161 -6.86 6.77 4.93
C LEU A 161 -8.38 6.61 4.71
N TYR A 162 -9.10 6.21 5.74
CA TYR A 162 -10.53 5.98 5.71
C TYR A 162 -11.27 7.30 5.47
N ALA A 163 -10.87 8.38 6.15
CA ALA A 163 -11.41 9.72 5.94
C ALA A 163 -11.16 10.22 4.50
N LEU A 164 -9.93 10.05 3.98
CA LEU A 164 -9.59 10.44 2.62
C LEU A 164 -10.42 9.67 1.57
N ALA A 165 -10.58 8.35 1.73
CA ALA A 165 -11.39 7.53 0.85
C ALA A 165 -12.88 7.88 0.93
N ARG A 166 -13.43 8.00 2.14
CA ARG A 166 -14.81 8.45 2.38
C ARG A 166 -15.08 9.79 1.70
N ASP A 167 -14.19 10.77 1.84
CA ASP A 167 -14.40 12.11 1.29
C ASP A 167 -14.24 12.11 -0.24
N ALA A 168 -13.37 11.26 -0.81
CA ALA A 168 -13.31 11.06 -2.25
C ALA A 168 -14.61 10.43 -2.80
N PHE A 169 -15.18 9.44 -2.11
CA PHE A 169 -16.49 8.88 -2.47
C PHE A 169 -17.61 9.93 -2.37
N LYS A 170 -17.65 10.73 -1.30
CA LYS A 170 -18.58 11.87 -1.17
C LYS A 170 -18.39 12.90 -2.28
N GLY A 171 -17.15 13.06 -2.77
CA GLY A 171 -16.79 13.90 -3.92
C GLY A 171 -17.18 13.33 -5.29
N GLY A 172 -17.76 12.13 -5.34
CA GLY A 172 -18.27 11.51 -6.57
C GLY A 172 -17.32 10.50 -7.21
N GLN A 173 -16.15 10.22 -6.63
CA GLN A 173 -15.34 9.08 -7.07
C GLN A 173 -16.12 7.79 -6.81
N ARG A 174 -16.31 6.91 -7.81
CA ARG A 174 -17.09 5.66 -7.64
C ARG A 174 -16.24 4.52 -7.08
N GLU A 175 -14.99 4.46 -7.52
CA GLU A 175 -13.97 3.52 -7.08
C GLU A 175 -12.60 4.19 -7.14
N PHE A 176 -11.70 3.78 -6.24
CA PHE A 176 -10.28 4.13 -6.34
C PHE A 176 -9.44 2.88 -6.60
N GLN A 177 -8.30 3.06 -7.25
CA GLN A 177 -7.37 1.96 -7.49
C GLN A 177 -6.43 1.78 -6.30
N LEU A 178 -6.16 0.53 -5.95
CA LEU A 178 -5.03 0.13 -5.13
C LEU A 178 -4.09 -0.71 -5.98
N GLN A 179 -2.84 -0.27 -6.08
CA GLN A 179 -1.79 -0.95 -6.83
C GLN A 179 -0.78 -1.53 -5.85
N ALA A 180 -0.80 -2.84 -5.65
CA ALA A 180 0.08 -3.55 -4.73
C ALA A 180 1.27 -4.13 -5.48
N PHE A 181 2.46 -3.60 -5.23
CA PHE A 181 3.71 -3.99 -5.86
C PHE A 181 4.61 -4.76 -4.89
N PRO A 182 5.47 -5.66 -5.40
CA PRO A 182 6.48 -6.33 -4.59
C PRO A 182 7.46 -5.32 -3.98
N PHE A 183 7.86 -4.32 -4.77
CA PHE A 183 8.83 -3.28 -4.44
C PHE A 183 8.61 -2.10 -5.40
N ARG A 184 9.30 -0.97 -5.20
CA ARG A 184 9.32 0.11 -6.20
C ARG A 184 9.88 -0.40 -7.52
N MET A 185 9.10 -0.35 -8.60
CA MET A 185 9.36 -0.99 -9.91
C MET A 185 10.48 -0.30 -10.75
N THR A 186 11.59 0.05 -10.11
CA THR A 186 12.79 0.65 -10.70
C THR A 186 13.67 -0.42 -11.37
N PRO A 187 14.50 -0.06 -12.37
CA PRO A 187 15.46 -1.00 -12.98
C PRO A 187 16.36 -1.68 -11.95
N LYS A 188 16.81 -0.93 -10.93
CA LYS A 188 17.63 -1.47 -9.84
C LYS A 188 16.93 -2.57 -9.05
N ASN A 189 15.68 -2.36 -8.67
CA ASN A 189 14.94 -3.39 -7.92
C ASN A 189 14.60 -4.57 -8.83
N MET A 190 14.24 -4.34 -10.10
CA MET A 190 14.02 -5.42 -11.05
C MET A 190 15.27 -6.29 -11.24
N ALA A 191 16.45 -5.67 -11.39
CA ALA A 191 17.74 -6.36 -11.49
C ALA A 191 18.03 -7.19 -10.23
N ARG A 192 17.82 -6.60 -9.04
CA ARG A 192 17.99 -7.27 -7.74
C ARG A 192 17.15 -8.54 -7.62
N HIS A 193 15.96 -8.52 -8.21
CA HIS A 193 14.96 -9.57 -8.10
C HIS A 193 14.86 -10.47 -9.34
N ARG A 194 15.83 -10.36 -10.26
CA ARG A 194 15.83 -11.02 -11.58
C ARG A 194 15.70 -12.54 -11.52
N GLN A 195 16.20 -13.16 -10.44
CA GLN A 195 16.22 -14.61 -10.27
C GLN A 195 14.95 -15.18 -9.62
N SER A 196 13.96 -14.35 -9.30
CA SER A 196 12.72 -14.82 -8.68
C SER A 196 11.82 -15.56 -9.67
N ASP A 197 11.16 -16.62 -9.20
CA ASP A 197 10.08 -17.32 -9.93
C ASP A 197 8.90 -16.39 -10.30
N HIS A 198 8.76 -15.26 -9.60
CA HIS A 198 7.70 -14.27 -9.84
C HIS A 198 8.12 -13.16 -10.80
N TYR A 199 9.35 -13.18 -11.31
CA TYR A 199 9.90 -12.10 -12.13
C TYR A 199 9.06 -11.80 -13.39
N ALA A 200 8.53 -12.84 -14.07
CA ALA A 200 7.64 -12.65 -15.21
C ALA A 200 6.34 -11.92 -14.85
N PHE A 201 5.77 -12.22 -13.68
CA PHE A 201 4.60 -11.52 -13.14
C PHE A 201 4.94 -10.06 -12.78
N TRP A 202 6.10 -9.83 -12.16
CA TRP A 202 6.55 -8.47 -11.81
C TRP A 202 6.84 -7.61 -13.04
N LYS A 203 7.33 -8.18 -14.15
CA LYS A 203 7.39 -7.47 -15.43
C LYS A 203 6.02 -7.01 -15.93
N MET A 204 4.95 -7.78 -15.71
CA MET A 204 3.59 -7.32 -16.03
C MET A 204 3.15 -6.18 -15.12
N LEU A 205 3.41 -6.26 -13.81
CA LEU A 205 3.09 -5.17 -12.88
C LEU A 205 3.84 -3.88 -13.24
N LYS A 206 5.10 -4.01 -13.69
CA LYS A 206 5.94 -2.89 -14.11
C LYS A 206 5.31 -2.09 -15.24
N GLN A 207 4.71 -2.75 -16.23
CA GLN A 207 4.04 -2.07 -17.34
C GLN A 207 2.93 -1.13 -16.85
N GLY A 208 2.12 -1.57 -15.89
CA GLY A 208 1.09 -0.71 -15.28
C GLY A 208 1.69 0.41 -14.43
N SER A 209 2.70 0.09 -13.61
CA SER A 209 3.42 1.09 -12.81
C SER A 209 4.01 2.20 -13.69
N ASP A 210 4.70 1.84 -14.77
CA ASP A 210 5.38 2.79 -15.66
C ASP A 210 4.39 3.72 -16.37
N ARG A 211 3.20 3.21 -16.74
CA ARG A 211 2.13 4.02 -17.32
C ARG A 211 1.60 5.08 -16.35
N PHE A 212 1.37 4.69 -15.10
CA PHE A 212 1.00 5.65 -14.05
C PHE A 212 2.13 6.68 -13.85
N GLU A 213 3.39 6.24 -13.82
CA GLU A 213 4.53 7.16 -13.65
C GLU A 213 4.66 8.18 -14.78
N LEU A 214 4.42 7.76 -16.02
CA LEU A 214 4.51 8.62 -17.21
C LEU A 214 3.33 9.60 -17.33
N THR A 215 2.13 9.15 -16.97
CA THR A 215 0.89 9.92 -17.22
C THR A 215 0.38 10.65 -16.00
N LYS A 216 0.81 10.23 -14.80
CA LYS A 216 0.27 10.66 -13.49
C LYS A 216 -1.25 10.56 -13.44
N LYS A 217 -1.82 9.55 -14.09
CA LYS A 217 -3.27 9.27 -14.13
C LYS A 217 -3.54 7.81 -13.82
N PRO A 218 -4.67 7.47 -13.18
CA PRO A 218 -5.11 6.09 -13.03
C PRO A 218 -5.18 5.41 -14.40
N ILE A 219 -4.72 4.16 -14.45
CA ILE A 219 -4.64 3.38 -15.68
C ILE A 219 -5.88 2.52 -15.83
N GLU A 220 -6.39 2.34 -17.05
CA GLU A 220 -7.44 1.35 -17.25
C GLU A 220 -6.83 -0.05 -17.27
N ILE A 221 -7.39 -0.95 -16.48
CA ILE A 221 -6.87 -2.31 -16.30
C ILE A 221 -7.87 -3.31 -16.87
N GLY A 222 -7.40 -4.12 -17.80
CA GLY A 222 -8.12 -5.28 -18.33
C GLY A 222 -7.34 -6.57 -18.10
N VAL A 223 -8.01 -7.70 -18.37
CA VAL A 223 -7.40 -9.02 -18.32
C VAL A 223 -7.83 -9.81 -19.56
N CYS A 224 -6.86 -10.40 -20.25
CA CYS A 224 -7.03 -11.34 -21.35
C CYS A 224 -5.83 -12.27 -21.39
N GLU A 225 -5.96 -13.46 -21.96
CA GLU A 225 -4.88 -14.47 -21.99
C GLU A 225 -4.24 -14.73 -20.60
N LYS A 226 -5.04 -14.59 -19.52
CA LYS A 226 -4.61 -14.67 -18.12
C LYS A 226 -3.49 -13.68 -17.73
N ARG A 227 -3.32 -12.59 -18.48
CA ARG A 227 -2.37 -11.50 -18.22
C ARG A 227 -3.07 -10.16 -18.09
N TYR A 228 -2.43 -9.24 -17.36
CA TYR A 228 -2.88 -7.84 -17.34
C TYR A 228 -2.66 -7.19 -18.71
N VAL A 229 -3.61 -6.34 -19.10
CA VAL A 229 -3.46 -5.37 -20.17
C VAL A 229 -3.84 -3.99 -19.66
N PHE A 230 -3.16 -2.96 -20.16
CA PHE A 230 -3.28 -1.60 -19.66
C PHE A 230 -3.69 -0.65 -20.77
N ASP A 231 -4.66 0.21 -20.46
CA ASP A 231 -5.30 1.15 -21.39
C ASP A 231 -5.73 0.49 -22.72
N PRO A 232 -6.46 -0.65 -22.68
CA PRO A 232 -6.85 -1.35 -23.89
C PRO A 232 -7.80 -0.48 -24.72
N LYS A 233 -7.47 -0.28 -26.00
CA LYS A 233 -8.37 0.36 -26.96
C LYS A 233 -9.36 -0.69 -27.46
N LEU A 234 -10.57 -0.67 -26.89
CA LEU A 234 -11.66 -1.57 -27.26
C LEU A 234 -12.64 -0.85 -28.19
N GLU A 235 -13.15 -1.57 -29.18
CA GLU A 235 -14.24 -1.07 -30.02
C GLU A 235 -15.56 -1.02 -29.23
N ALA A 236 -16.54 -0.24 -29.71
CA ALA A 236 -17.83 -0.11 -29.04
C ALA A 236 -18.52 -1.49 -28.89
N GLY A 237 -18.83 -1.86 -27.65
CA GLY A 237 -19.46 -3.15 -27.32
C GLY A 237 -18.47 -4.32 -27.13
N GLN A 238 -17.17 -4.12 -27.40
CA GLN A 238 -16.16 -5.13 -27.13
C GLN A 238 -15.83 -5.18 -25.64
N THR A 239 -15.85 -6.39 -25.06
CA THR A 239 -15.44 -6.63 -23.68
C THR A 239 -14.25 -7.60 -23.64
N LEU A 240 -13.33 -7.39 -22.70
CA LEU A 240 -12.23 -8.31 -22.49
C LEU A 240 -12.71 -9.52 -21.69
N SER A 241 -12.33 -10.71 -22.15
CA SER A 241 -12.50 -11.95 -21.40
C SER A 241 -11.16 -12.37 -20.79
N PRO A 242 -11.08 -12.66 -19.48
CA PRO A 242 -9.81 -13.02 -18.84
C PRO A 242 -9.10 -14.23 -19.45
N ASN A 243 -9.84 -15.19 -20.01
CA ASN A 243 -9.30 -16.37 -20.70
C ASN A 243 -9.33 -16.23 -22.24
N GLY A 244 -9.90 -15.15 -22.76
CA GLY A 244 -10.00 -14.88 -24.20
C GLY A 244 -8.74 -14.24 -24.77
N PRO A 245 -8.66 -14.09 -26.10
CA PRO A 245 -7.52 -13.48 -26.78
C PRO A 245 -7.39 -12.00 -26.42
N CYS A 246 -6.16 -11.51 -26.37
CA CYS A 246 -5.91 -10.08 -26.21
C CYS A 246 -6.02 -9.35 -27.54
N PRO A 247 -6.59 -8.14 -27.58
CA PRO A 247 -6.57 -7.32 -28.79
C PRO A 247 -5.13 -6.95 -29.14
N SER A 248 -4.80 -6.92 -30.43
CA SER A 248 -3.51 -6.46 -30.92
C SER A 248 -3.44 -4.93 -30.84
N VAL A 249 -3.10 -4.40 -29.67
CA VAL A 249 -2.94 -2.95 -29.47
C VAL A 249 -1.47 -2.59 -29.45
N ALA A 250 -1.07 -1.64 -30.29
CA ALA A 250 0.27 -1.08 -30.27
C ALA A 250 0.50 -0.32 -28.95
N GLU A 251 1.60 -0.64 -28.27
CA GLU A 251 2.05 0.08 -27.08
C GLU A 251 2.38 1.55 -27.43
N PRO A 252 1.96 2.55 -26.62
CA PRO A 252 2.33 3.94 -26.85
C PRO A 252 3.85 4.13 -26.87
N VAL A 253 4.35 4.99 -27.77
CA VAL A 253 5.79 5.18 -28.02
C VAL A 253 6.55 5.57 -26.75
N ASN A 254 5.99 6.45 -25.91
CA ASN A 254 6.62 6.85 -24.66
C ASN A 254 6.72 5.69 -23.64
N VAL A 255 5.72 4.82 -23.60
CA VAL A 255 5.73 3.62 -22.74
C VAL A 255 6.77 2.61 -23.26
N ALA A 256 6.79 2.36 -24.56
CA ALA A 256 7.78 1.49 -25.19
C ALA A 256 9.22 2.01 -24.99
N ALA A 257 9.45 3.32 -25.18
CA ALA A 257 10.75 3.95 -24.97
C ALA A 257 11.22 3.82 -23.52
N LYS A 258 10.33 4.07 -22.55
CA LYS A 258 10.64 3.87 -21.12
C LYS A 258 10.98 2.41 -20.82
N ARG A 259 10.18 1.46 -21.31
CA ARG A 259 10.41 0.03 -21.10
C ARG A 259 11.77 -0.39 -21.66
N ILE A 260 12.10 -0.01 -22.89
CA ILE A 260 13.39 -0.32 -23.52
C ILE A 260 14.56 0.28 -22.72
N ALA A 261 14.45 1.53 -22.28
CA ALA A 261 15.48 2.18 -21.47
C ALA A 261 15.68 1.49 -20.11
N ASP A 262 14.58 1.15 -19.43
CA ASP A 262 14.61 0.48 -18.14
C ASP A 262 15.17 -0.96 -18.27
N GLU A 263 14.79 -1.70 -19.33
CA GLU A 263 15.32 -3.03 -19.63
C GLU A 263 16.83 -2.98 -19.93
N ALA A 264 17.29 -1.99 -20.70
CA ALA A 264 18.71 -1.81 -20.98
C ALA A 264 19.53 -1.49 -19.72
N GLU A 265 19.01 -0.62 -18.84
CA GLU A 265 19.65 -0.32 -17.56
C GLU A 265 19.62 -1.55 -16.62
N GLU A 266 18.53 -2.31 -16.61
CA GLU A 266 18.44 -3.56 -15.84
C GLU A 266 19.52 -4.56 -16.28
N GLU A 267 19.66 -4.82 -17.58
CA GLU A 267 20.67 -5.75 -18.12
C GLU A 267 22.09 -5.27 -17.79
N LYS A 268 22.35 -3.97 -17.89
CA LYS A 268 23.63 -3.37 -17.48
C LYS A 268 23.92 -3.58 -16.00
N LEU A 269 22.92 -3.40 -15.13
CA LEU A 269 23.07 -3.63 -13.70
C LEU A 269 23.36 -5.11 -13.43
N VAL A 270 22.53 -6.01 -13.96
CA VAL A 270 22.68 -7.48 -13.79
C VAL A 270 24.05 -7.95 -14.23
N ALA A 271 24.61 -7.44 -15.33
CA ALA A 271 25.94 -7.80 -15.83
C ALA A 271 27.09 -7.48 -14.85
N THR A 272 26.88 -6.55 -13.91
CA THR A 272 27.88 -6.13 -12.91
C THR A 272 27.62 -6.68 -11.52
N MET A 273 26.47 -7.31 -11.28
CA MET A 273 26.06 -7.80 -9.98
C MET A 273 26.74 -9.12 -9.61
N LYS A 274 27.12 -9.23 -8.34
CA LYS A 274 27.60 -10.48 -7.75
C LYS A 274 26.42 -11.34 -7.30
N PRO A 275 26.61 -12.65 -7.11
CA PRO A 275 25.57 -13.53 -6.57
C PRO A 275 24.95 -13.03 -5.25
N SER A 276 25.74 -12.36 -4.40
CA SER A 276 25.27 -11.76 -3.14
C SER A 276 24.35 -10.55 -3.31
N ASP A 277 24.37 -9.91 -4.48
CA ASP A 277 23.62 -8.69 -4.74
C ASP A 277 22.18 -8.99 -5.15
N PHE A 278 21.89 -10.22 -5.60
CA PHE A 278 20.53 -10.68 -5.88
C PHE A 278 19.76 -10.92 -4.57
N ALA A 279 18.49 -10.55 -4.57
CA ALA A 279 17.61 -10.77 -3.44
C ALA A 279 17.44 -12.27 -3.20
N GLN A 280 17.68 -12.69 -1.95
CA GLN A 280 17.43 -14.06 -1.56
C GLN A 280 15.92 -14.32 -1.49
N THR A 281 15.46 -15.36 -2.18
CA THR A 281 14.07 -15.78 -2.06
C THR A 281 13.89 -16.48 -0.72
N THR A 282 12.95 -15.99 0.10
CA THR A 282 12.65 -16.64 1.37
C THR A 282 12.08 -18.04 1.10
N THR A 283 12.70 -19.06 1.71
CA THR A 283 12.23 -20.46 1.63
C THR A 283 11.10 -20.76 2.60
N PHE A 284 10.79 -19.81 3.48
CA PHE A 284 9.71 -19.91 4.43
C PHE A 284 8.36 -19.93 3.71
N ALA A 285 7.59 -21.01 3.91
CA ALA A 285 6.26 -21.20 3.35
C ALA A 285 5.31 -21.66 4.46
N TYR A 286 4.15 -21.02 4.56
CA TYR A 286 3.07 -21.49 5.41
C TYR A 286 2.34 -22.65 4.74
N LYS A 287 2.06 -23.70 5.51
CA LYS A 287 1.07 -24.69 5.11
C LYS A 287 -0.33 -24.16 5.47
N PRO A 288 -1.26 -24.05 4.52
CA PRO A 288 -2.64 -23.67 4.81
C PRO A 288 -3.23 -24.50 5.96
N GLY A 289 -3.93 -23.84 6.89
CA GLY A 289 -4.58 -24.49 8.03
C GLY A 289 -3.71 -24.74 9.26
N MET A 290 -2.39 -24.55 9.20
CA MET A 290 -1.51 -24.70 10.38
C MET A 290 -1.51 -23.44 11.26
N PRO A 291 -1.52 -23.55 12.60
CA PRO A 291 -1.40 -22.37 13.48
C PRO A 291 -0.06 -21.66 13.26
N ILE A 292 -0.02 -20.34 13.49
CA ILE A 292 1.25 -19.61 13.45
C ILE A 292 2.04 -20.01 14.69
N THR A 293 3.21 -20.63 14.52
CA THR A 293 4.13 -20.80 15.65
C THR A 293 4.72 -19.43 16.02
N ALA A 294 5.18 -19.25 17.24
CA ALA A 294 5.80 -17.98 17.65
C ALA A 294 7.08 -17.70 16.83
N GLU A 295 7.80 -18.75 16.44
CA GLU A 295 9.03 -18.69 15.63
C GLU A 295 8.71 -18.30 14.18
N ALA A 296 7.69 -18.93 13.58
CA ALA A 296 7.17 -18.57 12.27
C ALA A 296 6.66 -17.11 12.24
N TYR A 297 5.95 -16.72 13.30
CA TYR A 297 5.52 -15.35 13.48
C TYR A 297 6.72 -14.41 13.57
N ALA A 298 7.72 -14.69 14.41
CA ALA A 298 8.91 -13.87 14.58
C ALA A 298 9.81 -13.82 13.32
N ALA A 299 9.78 -14.85 12.48
CA ALA A 299 10.54 -14.95 11.25
C ALA A 299 9.93 -14.14 10.08
N GLU A 300 8.68 -13.66 10.18
CA GLU A 300 8.13 -12.73 9.20
C GLU A 300 8.88 -11.40 9.26
N GLN A 301 9.75 -11.18 8.26
CA GLN A 301 10.67 -10.05 8.19
C GLN A 301 9.99 -8.70 7.95
N HIS A 302 8.69 -8.70 7.69
CA HIS A 302 7.95 -7.54 7.23
C HIS A 302 7.04 -6.95 8.31
N ARG A 303 7.50 -7.00 9.58
CA ARG A 303 6.86 -6.34 10.70
C ARG A 303 7.73 -5.24 11.27
N ARG A 304 7.09 -4.15 11.69
CA ARG A 304 7.75 -3.06 12.40
C ARG A 304 8.33 -3.58 13.73
N PRO A 305 9.61 -3.34 14.03
CA PRO A 305 10.19 -3.69 15.32
C PRO A 305 9.42 -3.08 16.50
N GLY A 306 9.37 -3.79 17.62
CA GLY A 306 8.77 -3.29 18.87
C GLY A 306 7.28 -3.60 19.06
N PHE A 307 6.68 -4.46 18.23
CA PHE A 307 5.28 -4.89 18.36
C PHE A 307 5.19 -6.42 18.46
N ASP A 308 4.27 -6.91 19.31
CA ASP A 308 4.01 -8.33 19.52
C ASP A 308 3.05 -8.90 18.47
N ARG A 309 2.67 -10.18 18.66
CA ARG A 309 1.79 -10.86 17.71
C ARG A 309 0.35 -10.44 17.64
N LEU A 310 -0.06 -9.58 18.56
CA LEU A 310 -1.38 -9.01 18.66
C LEU A 310 -1.35 -7.54 18.23
N GLY A 311 -0.22 -7.04 17.72
CA GLY A 311 -0.03 -5.65 17.34
C GLY A 311 0.08 -4.72 18.54
N LYS A 312 0.37 -5.25 19.74
CA LYS A 312 0.61 -4.46 20.95
C LYS A 312 2.09 -4.10 21.04
N PRO A 313 2.43 -2.88 21.52
CA PRO A 313 3.82 -2.54 21.80
C PRO A 313 4.42 -3.57 22.76
N VAL A 314 5.58 -4.14 22.41
CA VAL A 314 6.37 -4.91 23.37
C VAL A 314 7.02 -3.89 24.30
N GLU A 315 6.79 -3.97 25.61
CA GLU A 315 7.56 -3.20 26.58
C GLU A 315 9.05 -3.48 26.31
N GLN A 316 9.77 -2.48 25.79
CA GLN A 316 11.21 -2.49 25.93
C GLN A 316 11.46 -2.34 27.41
N LYS A 317 11.88 -3.41 28.10
CA LYS A 317 12.44 -3.28 29.44
C LYS A 317 13.44 -2.12 29.36
N PRO A 318 13.26 -1.02 30.10
CA PRO A 318 14.27 0.02 30.12
C PRO A 318 15.58 -0.66 30.48
N ALA A 319 16.60 -0.50 29.65
CA ALA A 319 17.95 -0.86 30.05
C ALA A 319 18.19 -0.09 31.34
N SER A 320 18.28 -0.81 32.46
CA SER A 320 18.50 -0.18 33.75
C SER A 320 19.74 0.68 33.63
N VAL A 321 19.62 1.97 33.95
CA VAL A 321 20.77 2.88 34.06
C VAL A 321 21.73 2.42 35.16
N PHE A 322 21.31 1.43 35.96
CA PHE A 322 22.08 0.73 36.99
C PHE A 322 22.44 -0.72 36.60
N ALA A 323 22.61 -1.03 35.31
CA ALA A 323 23.28 -2.27 34.94
C ALA A 323 24.64 -2.31 35.67
N PRO A 324 24.93 -3.33 36.51
CA PRO A 324 26.09 -3.28 37.39
C PRO A 324 27.37 -3.27 36.54
N LEU A 325 28.24 -2.30 36.83
CA LEU A 325 29.64 -2.27 36.40
C LEU A 325 30.45 -3.38 37.10
N THR A 326 29.99 -4.62 37.02
CA THR A 326 30.73 -5.79 37.49
C THR A 326 31.10 -6.62 36.27
N GLY A 327 32.20 -6.22 35.64
CA GLY A 327 32.70 -6.86 34.44
C GLY A 327 34.03 -6.31 33.97
N ARG A 328 35.02 -6.19 34.87
CA ARG A 328 36.46 -6.51 34.70
C ARG A 328 37.27 -6.00 35.88
#